data_AF-A0A9J6DUB6-F1
#
_entry.id   AF-A0A9J6DUB6-F1
#
_cell.length_a   1.000
_cell.length_b   1.000
_cell.length_c   1.000
_cell.angle_alpha   90.00
_cell.angle_beta   90.00
_cell.angle_gamma   90.00
#
_symmetry.space_group_name_H-M   'P 1'
#
loop_
_entity.id
_entity.type
_entity.pdbx_description
1 polymer ?
#
loop_
_entity_poly.entity_id
_entity_poly.type
_entity_poly.pdbx_seq_one_letter_code
_entity_poly.pdbx_strand_id
1 'polypeptide(L)'
;MSFPEKSVREVLNVVSEDTGISPRTVAKLKAERLRGPLVSPKKRAREVKISSSRTVKHDSLTIHAIRLKVHSMYAKREIPTLDSVIRAVNEDDDLPNFTKTTLWRLIKDIGFTFAKRKRNLALIERSDIIAWRRRYLRAIKKFRGQGRYIIYLDETWVNAGHTKEYVWQDTTVKPSQDAFLKGRRQDWLHSRAKGSA
;
A
#
# COMPACT_ATOMS: atom_id res chain seq x y z
N MET A 1 -0.53 -8.71 -69.94
CA MET A 1 0.36 -7.65 -69.40
C MET A 1 1.41 -8.34 -68.55
N SER A 2 2.65 -8.39 -69.03
CA SER A 2 3.79 -8.91 -68.27
C SER A 2 4.29 -7.80 -67.35
N PHE A 3 4.27 -8.01 -66.04
CA PHE A 3 4.89 -7.08 -65.10
C PHE A 3 6.40 -7.25 -65.20
N PRO A 4 7.20 -6.18 -65.34
CA PRO A 4 8.65 -6.31 -65.34
C PRO A 4 9.10 -6.95 -64.02
N GLU A 5 10.08 -7.85 -64.07
CA GLU A 5 10.73 -8.40 -62.87
C GLU A 5 11.49 -7.29 -62.15
N LYS A 6 10.76 -6.47 -61.40
CA LYS A 6 11.36 -5.41 -60.58
C LYS A 6 12.13 -6.06 -59.45
N SER A 7 13.37 -5.64 -59.29
CA SER A 7 14.21 -6.10 -58.19
C SER A 7 13.54 -5.73 -56.86
N VAL A 8 13.64 -6.60 -55.84
CA VAL A 8 13.11 -6.33 -54.49
C VAL A 8 13.61 -4.98 -53.95
N ARG A 9 14.83 -4.58 -54.32
CA ARG A 9 15.41 -3.28 -53.95
C ARG A 9 14.69 -2.11 -54.59
N GLU A 10 14.30 -2.23 -55.85
CA GLU A 10 13.58 -1.20 -56.60
C GLU A 10 12.18 -0.98 -56.01
N VAL A 11 11.49 -2.07 -55.66
CA VAL A 11 10.18 -2.02 -54.99
C VAL A 11 10.28 -1.33 -53.63
N LEU A 12 11.34 -1.62 -52.85
CA LEU A 12 11.55 -1.00 -51.55
C LEU A 12 11.89 0.50 -51.64
N ASN A 13 12.59 0.91 -52.71
CA ASN A 13 12.92 2.32 -52.94
C ASN A 13 11.67 3.13 -53.32
N VAL A 14 10.83 2.60 -54.22
CA VAL A 14 9.55 3.24 -54.57
C VAL A 14 8.67 3.43 -53.34
N VAL A 15 8.50 2.38 -52.53
CA VAL A 15 7.71 2.48 -51.29
C VAL A 15 8.34 3.46 -50.28
N SER A 16 9.67 3.55 -50.25
CA SER A 16 10.38 4.51 -49.41
C SER A 16 10.13 5.96 -49.84
N GLU A 17 10.10 6.22 -51.15
CA GLU A 17 9.82 7.56 -51.70
C GLU A 17 8.37 7.96 -51.41
N ASP A 18 7.42 7.03 -51.61
CA ASP A 18 5.99 7.29 -51.38
C ASP A 18 5.65 7.48 -49.89
N THR A 19 6.31 6.75 -48.99
CA THR A 19 5.99 6.75 -47.55
C THR A 19 6.92 7.65 -46.72
N GLY A 20 8.03 8.12 -47.28
CA GLY A 20 9.07 8.86 -46.56
C GLY A 20 9.82 8.02 -45.51
N ILE A 21 9.65 6.70 -45.50
CA ILE A 21 10.23 5.77 -44.53
C ILE A 21 11.39 5.03 -45.18
N SER A 22 12.54 4.96 -44.50
CA SER A 22 13.74 4.34 -45.09
C SER A 22 13.49 2.92 -45.64
N PRO A 23 14.14 2.52 -46.76
CA PRO A 23 13.92 1.21 -47.38
C PRO A 23 14.19 0.04 -46.42
N ARG A 24 15.14 0.24 -45.49
CA ARG A 24 15.50 -0.73 -44.45
C ARG A 24 14.38 -0.93 -43.42
N THR A 25 13.68 0.14 -43.04
CA THR A 25 12.54 0.06 -42.14
C THR A 25 11.35 -0.60 -42.84
N VAL A 26 11.09 -0.28 -44.11
CA VAL A 26 10.04 -0.95 -44.90
C VAL A 26 10.29 -2.46 -44.99
N ALA A 27 11.53 -2.87 -45.31
CA ALA A 27 11.92 -4.28 -45.34
C ALA A 27 11.74 -4.96 -43.97
N LYS A 28 12.11 -4.28 -42.88
CA LYS A 28 11.93 -4.77 -41.51
C LYS A 28 10.46 -4.93 -41.14
N LEU A 29 9.62 -3.95 -41.45
CA LEU A 29 8.17 -3.99 -41.20
C LEU A 29 7.49 -5.11 -42.01
N LYS A 30 7.90 -5.31 -43.27
CA LYS A 30 7.43 -6.44 -44.09
C LYS A 30 7.80 -7.78 -43.43
N ALA A 31 9.04 -7.93 -42.98
CA ALA A 31 9.49 -9.13 -42.28
C ALA A 31 8.76 -9.36 -40.94
N GLU A 32 8.49 -8.29 -40.18
CA GLU A 32 7.71 -8.36 -38.94
C GLU A 32 6.25 -8.72 -39.21
N ARG A 33 5.64 -8.19 -40.27
CA ARG A 33 4.26 -8.53 -40.68
C ARG A 33 4.13 -9.98 -41.14
N LEU A 34 5.15 -10.53 -41.79
CA LEU A 34 5.17 -11.94 -42.17
C LEU A 34 5.23 -12.88 -40.95
N ARG A 35 5.75 -12.41 -39.82
CA ARG A 35 5.82 -13.16 -38.55
C ARG A 35 4.54 -13.06 -37.72
N GLY A 36 3.65 -12.11 -38.03
CA GLY A 36 2.38 -11.95 -37.33
C GLY A 36 1.80 -10.53 -37.43
N PRO A 37 0.69 -10.25 -36.72
CA PRO A 37 0.12 -8.91 -36.65
C PRO A 37 1.15 -7.91 -36.12
N LEU A 38 1.24 -6.74 -36.77
CA LEU A 38 2.12 -5.67 -36.31
C LEU A 38 1.61 -5.16 -34.95
N VAL A 39 2.50 -5.10 -33.97
CA VAL A 39 2.22 -4.55 -32.64
C VAL A 39 3.01 -3.27 -32.49
N SER A 40 2.34 -2.21 -32.01
CA SER A 40 3.01 -0.95 -31.72
C SER A 40 4.19 -1.18 -30.75
N PRO A 41 5.37 -0.60 -31.01
CA PRO A 41 6.51 -0.71 -30.12
C PRO A 41 6.13 -0.29 -28.70
N LYS A 42 6.19 -1.23 -27.75
CA LYS A 42 5.99 -0.91 -26.34
C LYS A 42 7.28 -0.27 -25.82
N LYS A 43 7.16 0.88 -25.14
CA LYS A 43 8.29 1.42 -24.35
C LYS A 43 8.70 0.32 -23.36
N ARG A 44 9.93 -0.17 -23.48
CA ARG A 44 10.48 -1.09 -22.47
C ARG A 44 10.50 -0.32 -21.14
N ALA A 45 9.86 -0.86 -20.11
CA ALA A 45 10.03 -0.33 -18.77
C ALA A 45 11.53 -0.34 -18.47
N ARG A 46 12.06 0.77 -17.95
CA ARG A 46 13.45 0.77 -17.48
C ARG A 46 13.56 -0.31 -16.42
N GLU A 47 14.48 -1.23 -16.60
CA GLU A 47 14.79 -2.25 -15.60
C GLU A 47 15.42 -1.51 -14.41
N VAL A 48 14.60 -1.23 -13.39
CA VAL A 48 15.07 -0.57 -12.16
C VAL A 48 15.87 -1.62 -11.40
N LYS A 49 17.20 -1.48 -11.36
CA LYS A 49 18.06 -2.34 -10.55
C LYS A 49 17.56 -2.31 -9.11
N ILE A 50 17.38 -3.47 -8.48
CA ILE A 50 16.89 -3.61 -7.09
C ILE A 50 17.76 -2.77 -6.12
N SER A 51 19.06 -2.64 -6.41
CA SER A 51 20.01 -1.81 -5.65
C SER A 51 19.70 -0.30 -5.64
N SER A 52 18.87 0.18 -6.57
CA SER A 52 18.43 1.58 -6.61
C SER A 52 17.10 1.81 -5.88
N SER A 53 16.51 0.76 -5.29
CA SER A 53 15.35 0.92 -4.43
C SER A 53 15.71 1.80 -3.25
N ARG A 54 14.83 2.74 -2.90
CA ARG A 54 15.06 3.67 -1.78
C ARG A 54 15.20 2.94 -0.44
N THR A 55 14.57 1.77 -0.32
CA THR A 55 14.72 0.87 0.83
C THR A 55 16.07 0.17 0.91
N VAL A 56 16.82 0.10 -0.20
CA VAL A 56 18.19 -0.44 -0.23
C VAL A 56 19.21 0.70 -0.06
N LYS A 57 18.86 1.91 -0.50
CA LYS A 57 19.71 3.11 -0.34
C LYS A 57 19.80 3.59 1.11
N HIS A 58 18.73 3.46 1.90
CA HIS A 58 18.71 3.82 3.31
C HIS A 58 18.86 2.56 4.16
N ASP A 59 19.70 2.60 5.19
CA ASP A 59 19.90 1.46 6.08
C ASP A 59 18.60 1.08 6.81
N SER A 60 18.49 -0.19 7.16
CA SER A 60 17.40 -0.77 7.95
C SER A 60 17.16 -0.01 9.25
N LEU A 61 18.22 0.48 9.90
CA LEU A 61 18.14 1.28 11.13
C LEU A 61 17.47 2.64 10.87
N THR A 62 17.86 3.33 9.80
CA THR A 62 17.25 4.59 9.37
C THR A 62 15.76 4.42 9.09
N ILE A 63 15.41 3.35 8.37
CA ILE A 63 14.01 3.00 8.08
C ILE A 63 13.21 2.76 9.36
N HIS A 64 13.81 2.04 10.32
CA HIS A 64 13.20 1.77 11.61
C HIS A 64 12.98 3.05 12.42
N ALA A 65 13.98 3.93 12.47
CA ALA A 65 13.88 5.23 13.15
C ALA A 65 12.78 6.12 12.57
N ILE A 66 12.65 6.20 11.24
CA ILE A 66 11.55 6.93 10.59
C ILE A 66 10.19 6.34 10.98
N ARG A 67 10.06 5.00 11.00
CA ARG A 67 8.83 4.34 11.44
C ARG A 67 8.50 4.70 12.89
N LEU A 68 9.49 4.69 13.78
CA LEU A 68 9.31 5.08 15.19
C LEU A 68 8.87 6.54 15.33
N LYS A 69 9.40 7.47 14.53
CA LYS A 69 8.95 8.87 14.53
C LYS A 69 7.48 8.99 14.14
N VAL A 70 7.03 8.27 13.11
CA VAL A 70 5.62 8.25 12.72
C VAL A 70 4.75 7.67 13.84
N HIS A 71 5.18 6.57 14.48
CA HIS A 71 4.44 5.97 15.60
C HIS A 71 4.43 6.83 16.86
N SER A 72 5.50 7.58 17.14
CA SER A 72 5.55 8.45 18.32
C SER A 72 4.59 9.62 18.19
N MET A 73 4.36 10.16 16.99
CA MET A 73 3.30 11.16 16.74
C MET A 73 1.91 10.59 17.06
N TYR A 74 1.64 9.36 16.63
CA TYR A 74 0.41 8.67 17.00
C TYR A 74 0.28 8.46 18.51
N ALA A 75 1.36 8.08 19.19
CA ALA A 75 1.36 7.93 20.65
C ALA A 75 1.04 9.26 21.38
N LYS A 76 1.50 10.39 20.83
CA LYS A 76 1.17 11.75 21.29
C LYS A 76 -0.24 12.23 20.89
N ARG A 77 -1.01 11.41 20.17
CA ARG A 77 -2.35 11.74 19.62
C ARG A 77 -2.34 12.82 18.55
N GLU A 78 -1.19 13.06 17.93
CA GLU A 78 -1.05 13.95 16.79
C GLU A 78 -1.25 13.16 15.50
N ILE A 79 -1.93 13.76 14.52
CA ILE A 79 -2.07 13.14 13.20
C ILE A 79 -0.80 13.48 12.41
N PRO A 80 0.06 12.50 12.08
CA PRO A 80 1.28 12.79 11.33
C PRO A 80 0.88 13.31 9.95
N THR A 81 1.39 14.49 9.62
CA THR A 81 1.39 15.02 8.25
C THR A 81 2.75 14.78 7.64
N LEU A 82 2.84 14.80 6.32
CA LEU A 82 4.14 14.64 5.67
C LEU A 82 5.13 15.72 6.14
N ASP A 83 4.64 16.96 6.30
CA ASP A 83 5.45 18.09 6.76
C ASP A 83 5.89 17.94 8.23
N SER A 84 5.00 17.44 9.11
CA SER A 84 5.39 17.19 10.50
C SER A 84 6.45 16.09 10.60
N VAL A 85 6.32 15.03 9.79
CA VAL A 85 7.29 13.92 9.76
C VAL A 85 8.63 14.36 9.20
N ILE A 86 8.65 15.17 8.12
CA ILE A 86 9.91 15.73 7.58
C ILE A 86 10.63 16.55 8.63
N ARG A 87 9.91 17.44 9.30
CA ARG A 87 10.48 18.26 10.36
C ARG A 87 11.09 17.39 11.47
N ALA A 88 10.32 16.44 11.99
CA ALA A 88 10.78 15.57 13.08
C ALA A 88 11.93 14.61 12.72
N VAL A 89 12.13 14.33 11.43
CA VAL A 89 13.25 13.52 10.92
C VAL A 89 14.49 14.38 10.67
N ASN A 90 14.33 15.57 10.11
CA ASN A 90 15.45 16.47 9.81
C ASN A 90 15.96 17.23 11.05
N GLU A 91 15.16 17.32 12.12
CA GLU A 91 15.58 17.83 13.44
C GLU A 91 16.40 16.82 14.26
N ASP A 92 16.49 15.58 13.80
CA ASP A 92 17.18 14.50 14.51
C ASP A 92 18.58 14.30 13.90
N ASP A 93 19.62 14.62 14.66
CA ASP A 93 21.02 14.57 14.21
C ASP A 93 21.48 13.15 13.82
N ASP A 94 20.83 12.12 14.35
CA ASP A 94 21.13 10.71 14.06
C ASP A 94 20.51 10.24 12.72
N LEU A 95 19.67 11.07 12.10
CA LEU A 95 18.96 10.77 10.86
C LEU A 95 19.46 11.65 9.70
N PRO A 96 19.61 11.09 8.48
CA PRO A 96 19.97 11.90 7.34
C PRO A 96 18.83 12.84 6.96
N ASN A 97 19.19 14.00 6.42
CA ASN A 97 18.20 14.96 5.92
C ASN A 97 17.47 14.42 4.68
N PHE A 98 16.13 14.54 4.68
CA PHE A 98 15.29 14.12 3.56
C PHE A 98 14.56 15.31 2.94
N THR A 99 14.41 15.25 1.61
CA THR A 99 13.45 16.08 0.89
C THR A 99 12.03 15.51 1.00
N LYS A 100 11.02 16.38 0.89
CA LYS A 100 9.60 16.01 1.01
C LYS A 100 9.18 14.85 0.11
N THR A 101 9.60 14.89 -1.16
CA THR A 101 9.29 13.86 -2.14
C THR A 101 10.00 12.54 -1.84
N THR A 102 11.26 12.60 -1.39
CA THR A 102 12.03 11.40 -1.03
C THR A 102 11.42 10.70 0.17
N LEU A 103 11.11 11.45 1.23
CA LEU A 103 10.50 10.88 2.43
C LEU A 103 9.11 10.32 2.15
N TRP A 104 8.28 11.02 1.38
CA TRP A 104 6.97 10.51 0.98
C TRP A 104 7.05 9.16 0.27
N ARG A 105 7.95 9.03 -0.70
CA ARG A 105 8.15 7.77 -1.41
C ARG A 105 8.71 6.70 -0.47
N LEU A 106 9.66 7.06 0.40
CA LEU A 106 10.25 6.11 1.36
C LEU A 106 9.20 5.57 2.34
N ILE A 107 8.37 6.44 2.91
CA ILE A 107 7.23 6.08 3.78
C ILE A 107 6.27 5.13 3.06
N LYS A 108 5.99 5.37 1.77
CA LYS A 108 5.19 4.46 0.94
C LYS A 108 5.85 3.09 0.77
N ASP A 109 7.14 3.05 0.45
CA ASP A 109 7.87 1.79 0.23
C ASP A 109 7.98 0.94 1.50
N ILE A 110 8.10 1.56 2.68
CA ILE A 110 8.17 0.83 3.97
C ILE A 110 6.79 0.33 4.45
N GLY A 111 5.73 0.54 3.66
CA GLY A 111 4.40 -0.03 3.91
C GLY A 111 3.43 0.91 4.64
N PHE A 112 3.67 2.22 4.66
CA PHE A 112 2.62 3.15 5.05
C PHE A 112 1.74 3.52 3.85
N THR A 113 0.45 3.68 4.10
CA THR A 113 -0.49 4.16 3.09
C THR A 113 -1.30 5.32 3.64
N PHE A 114 -1.54 6.34 2.82
CA PHE A 114 -2.44 7.42 3.18
C PHE A 114 -3.85 7.01 2.76
N ALA A 115 -4.70 6.71 3.73
CA ALA A 115 -6.01 6.11 3.50
C ALA A 115 -7.07 6.70 4.42
N LYS A 116 -8.33 6.58 4.01
CA LYS A 116 -9.48 6.99 4.82
C LYS A 116 -9.44 6.29 6.18
N ARG A 117 -9.54 7.08 7.24
CA ARG A 117 -9.49 6.65 8.63
C ARG A 117 -10.67 5.73 8.89
N LYS A 118 -10.37 4.49 9.27
CA LYS A 118 -11.38 3.59 9.84
C LYS A 118 -11.55 3.92 11.31
N ARG A 119 -12.78 3.79 11.84
CA ARG A 119 -13.10 4.07 13.26
C ARG A 119 -12.23 3.31 14.26
N ASN A 120 -11.59 2.21 13.84
CA ASN A 120 -10.78 1.34 14.68
C ASN A 120 -9.29 1.40 14.27
N LEU A 121 -8.57 2.40 14.75
CA LEU A 121 -7.11 2.36 14.72
C LEU A 121 -6.63 1.63 15.98
N ALA A 122 -6.42 0.32 15.87
CA ALA A 122 -5.85 -0.51 16.94
C ALA A 122 -4.44 -0.08 17.38
N LEU A 123 -3.83 0.88 16.67
CA LEU A 123 -2.46 1.35 16.89
C LEU A 123 -2.30 2.19 18.17
N ILE A 124 -3.38 2.60 18.86
CA ILE A 124 -3.31 3.60 19.94
C ILE A 124 -4.44 3.44 20.99
N GLU A 125 -4.83 2.23 21.40
CA GLU A 125 -5.58 2.15 22.65
C GLU A 125 -4.61 2.36 23.81
N ARG A 126 -4.86 3.36 24.68
CA ARG A 126 -4.05 3.55 25.89
C ARG A 126 -4.12 2.28 26.75
N SER A 127 -2.99 1.94 27.38
CA SER A 127 -2.85 0.75 28.22
C SER A 127 -3.88 0.69 29.35
N ASP A 128 -4.22 1.84 29.94
CA ASP A 128 -5.23 1.97 30.99
C ASP A 128 -6.66 1.73 30.47
N ILE A 129 -7.02 2.25 29.30
CA ILE A 129 -8.30 1.97 28.64
C ILE A 129 -8.44 0.46 28.34
N ILE A 130 -7.37 -0.18 27.87
CA ILE A 130 -7.33 -1.63 27.66
C ILE A 130 -7.54 -2.36 28.99
N ALA A 131 -6.85 -1.94 30.05
CA ALA A 131 -6.98 -2.53 31.38
C ALA A 131 -8.40 -2.38 31.94
N TRP A 132 -9.01 -1.21 31.81
CA TRP A 132 -10.39 -0.95 32.21
C TRP A 132 -11.38 -1.82 31.43
N ARG A 133 -11.23 -1.92 30.10
CA ARG A 133 -12.08 -2.79 29.29
C ARG A 133 -11.94 -4.25 29.68
N ARG A 134 -10.71 -4.73 29.94
CA ARG A 134 -10.47 -6.10 30.43
C ARG A 134 -11.15 -6.35 31.78
N ARG A 135 -11.02 -5.41 32.73
CA ARG A 135 -11.68 -5.50 34.04
C ARG A 135 -13.20 -5.52 33.90
N TYR A 136 -13.75 -4.61 33.11
CA TYR A 136 -15.17 -4.53 32.81
C TYR A 136 -15.71 -5.83 32.20
N LEU A 137 -15.06 -6.37 31.17
CA LEU A 137 -15.49 -7.61 30.52
C LEU A 137 -15.45 -8.81 31.47
N ARG A 138 -14.43 -8.91 32.33
CA ARG A 138 -14.37 -9.95 33.38
C ARG A 138 -15.52 -9.80 34.37
N ALA A 139 -15.81 -8.58 34.81
CA ALA A 139 -16.91 -8.30 35.74
C ALA A 139 -18.27 -8.66 35.13
N ILE A 140 -18.54 -8.24 33.89
CA ILE A 140 -19.77 -8.57 33.16
C ILE A 140 -19.92 -10.08 32.97
N LYS A 141 -18.84 -10.79 32.62
CA LYS A 141 -18.87 -12.26 32.51
C LYS A 141 -19.26 -12.92 33.85
N LYS A 142 -18.69 -12.44 34.95
CA LYS A 142 -19.02 -12.91 36.31
C LYS A 142 -20.49 -12.65 36.66
N PHE A 143 -20.99 -11.44 36.44
CA PHE A 143 -22.37 -11.08 36.78
C PHE A 143 -23.41 -11.85 35.95
N ARG A 144 -23.11 -12.11 34.67
CA ARG A 144 -23.95 -12.99 33.82
C ARG A 144 -23.98 -14.42 34.35
N GLY A 145 -22.85 -14.95 34.80
CA GLY A 145 -22.79 -16.29 35.42
C GLY A 145 -23.54 -16.39 36.75
N GLN A 146 -23.75 -15.27 37.43
CA GLN A 146 -24.54 -15.18 38.67
C GLN A 146 -26.03 -14.91 38.44
N GLY A 147 -26.49 -14.85 37.19
CA GLY A 147 -27.89 -14.58 36.86
C GLY A 147 -28.36 -13.16 37.18
N ARG A 148 -27.45 -12.19 37.30
CA ARG A 148 -27.80 -10.80 37.62
C ARG A 148 -28.33 -10.05 36.41
N TYR A 149 -29.37 -9.24 36.61
CA TYR A 149 -29.80 -8.25 35.62
C TYR A 149 -28.76 -7.16 35.45
N ILE A 150 -28.41 -6.87 34.20
CA ILE A 150 -27.45 -5.83 33.83
C ILE A 150 -28.22 -4.79 33.00
N ILE A 151 -28.35 -3.59 33.56
CA ILE A 151 -29.01 -2.45 32.92
C ILE A 151 -27.92 -1.50 32.40
N TYR A 152 -28.02 -1.10 31.14
CA TYR A 152 -27.12 -0.13 30.52
C TYR A 152 -27.85 1.19 30.36
N LEU A 153 -27.24 2.26 30.85
CA LEU A 153 -27.68 3.63 30.63
C LEU A 153 -26.67 4.25 29.65
N ASP A 154 -27.15 4.75 28.51
CA ASP A 154 -26.32 5.47 27.55
C ASP A 154 -26.67 6.95 27.52
N GLU A 155 -25.64 7.77 27.34
CA GLU A 155 -25.77 9.16 26.95
C GLU A 155 -25.17 9.31 25.55
N THR A 156 -25.96 9.82 24.60
CA THR A 156 -25.51 10.05 23.24
C THR A 156 -25.04 11.50 23.08
N TRP A 157 -23.72 11.72 23.08
CA TRP A 157 -23.15 13.05 22.88
C TRP A 157 -23.22 13.47 21.39
N VAL A 158 -23.80 14.64 21.09
CA VAL A 158 -24.04 15.15 19.72
C VAL A 158 -22.78 15.73 19.04
N ASN A 159 -21.67 15.84 19.76
CA ASN A 159 -20.44 16.43 19.20
C ASN A 159 -19.57 15.37 18.49
N ALA A 160 -19.94 15.03 17.25
CA ALA A 160 -19.08 14.31 16.34
C ALA A 160 -17.95 15.23 15.84
N GLY A 161 -16.86 15.30 16.63
CA GLY A 161 -15.75 16.21 16.41
C GLY A 161 -15.09 16.13 15.03
N HIS A 162 -14.74 17.31 14.51
CA HIS A 162 -13.97 17.52 13.29
C HIS A 162 -12.62 16.80 13.37
N THR A 163 -12.55 15.56 12.88
CA THR A 163 -11.28 14.85 12.76
C THR A 163 -10.94 14.63 11.30
N LYS A 164 -9.64 14.65 10.95
CA LYS A 164 -9.19 14.41 9.58
C LYS A 164 -9.67 13.04 9.09
N GLU A 165 -10.32 13.07 7.93
CA GLU A 165 -10.88 11.87 7.29
C GLU A 165 -9.79 10.92 6.78
N TYR A 166 -8.62 11.43 6.41
CA TYR A 166 -7.50 10.64 5.91
C TYR A 166 -6.30 10.71 6.85
N VAL A 167 -5.67 9.56 7.06
CA VAL A 167 -4.50 9.41 7.93
C VAL A 167 -3.51 8.44 7.30
N TRP A 168 -2.24 8.56 7.68
CA TRP A 168 -1.27 7.51 7.40
C TRP A 168 -1.65 6.24 8.17
N GLN A 169 -1.49 5.08 7.55
CA GLN A 169 -1.81 3.78 8.12
C GLN A 169 -0.64 2.86 7.83
N ASP A 170 -0.09 2.28 8.89
CA ASP A 170 0.93 1.26 8.75
C ASP A 170 0.25 -0.06 8.34
N THR A 171 0.57 -0.56 7.15
CA THR A 171 0.00 -1.82 6.64
C THR A 171 0.80 -3.04 7.11
N THR A 172 1.99 -2.83 7.67
CA THR A 172 2.83 -3.93 8.20
C THR A 172 2.34 -4.41 9.57
N VAL A 173 1.77 -3.50 10.36
CA VAL A 173 1.21 -3.81 11.68
C VAL A 173 -0.23 -4.26 11.52
N LYS A 174 -0.48 -5.54 11.77
CA LYS A 174 -1.85 -6.07 11.78
C LYS A 174 -2.63 -5.45 12.96
N PRO A 175 -3.82 -4.89 12.73
CA PRO A 175 -4.70 -4.51 13.82
C PRO A 175 -4.95 -5.73 14.72
N SER A 176 -4.99 -5.54 16.03
CA SER A 176 -5.31 -6.61 16.99
C SER A 176 -6.63 -7.33 16.66
N GLN A 177 -7.58 -6.62 16.07
CA GLN A 177 -8.84 -7.17 15.57
C GLN A 177 -8.66 -8.12 14.38
N ASP A 178 -7.65 -7.91 13.52
CA ASP A 178 -7.39 -8.74 12.34
C ASP A 178 -6.72 -10.07 12.72
N ALA A 179 -5.90 -10.06 13.77
CA ALA A 179 -5.41 -11.29 14.43
C ALA A 179 -6.55 -12.06 15.11
N PHE A 180 -7.45 -11.35 15.81
CA PHE A 180 -8.65 -11.93 16.42
C PHE A 180 -9.63 -12.53 15.39
N LEU A 181 -9.85 -11.84 14.26
CA LEU A 181 -10.72 -12.31 13.17
C LEU A 181 -10.13 -13.51 12.42
N LYS A 182 -8.80 -13.60 12.28
CA LYS A 182 -8.14 -14.78 11.71
C LYS A 182 -8.31 -16.03 12.58
N GLY A 183 -8.18 -15.89 13.91
CA GLY A 183 -8.45 -17.00 14.84
C GLY A 183 -9.88 -17.54 14.72
N ARG A 184 -10.89 -16.66 14.58
CA ARG A 184 -12.30 -17.09 14.44
C ARG A 184 -12.63 -17.84 13.13
N ARG A 185 -11.83 -17.69 12.07
CA ARG A 185 -12.11 -18.40 10.80
C ARG A 185 -11.70 -19.88 10.85
N GLN A 186 -10.69 -20.23 11.64
CA GLN A 186 -10.29 -21.63 11.81
C GLN A 186 -11.36 -22.43 12.55
N ASP A 187 -12.01 -21.85 13.56
CA ASP A 187 -13.03 -22.54 14.35
C ASP A 187 -14.36 -22.76 13.58
N TRP A 188 -14.64 -21.89 12.60
CA TRP A 188 -15.88 -21.94 11.82
C TRP A 188 -15.88 -23.03 10.72
N LEU A 189 -14.71 -23.37 10.19
CA LEU A 189 -14.56 -24.43 9.17
C LEU A 189 -14.62 -25.84 9.76
N HIS A 190 -14.23 -26.02 11.03
CA HIS A 190 -14.26 -27.33 11.69
C HIS A 190 -15.64 -27.70 12.28
N SER A 191 -16.53 -26.72 12.45
CA SER A 191 -17.88 -26.94 13.00
C SER A 191 -18.92 -27.40 11.95
N ARG A 192 -18.56 -27.44 10.66
CA ARG A 192 -19.49 -27.83 9.56
C ARG A 192 -19.29 -29.26 9.05
N ALA A 193 -18.27 -29.99 9.53
CA ALA A 193 -17.93 -31.34 9.07
C ALA A 193 -18.39 -32.47 10.02
N LYS A 194 -19.12 -32.16 11.09
CA LYS A 194 -19.74 -33.17 11.97
C LYS A 194 -21.25 -32.93 12.04
N GLY A 195 -21.97 -33.56 11.10
CA GLY A 195 -23.42 -33.50 11.09
C GLY A 195 -24.00 -33.96 9.76
N SER A 196 -23.87 -35.25 9.43
CA SER A 196 -24.83 -36.00 8.62
C SER A 196 -24.52 -37.50 8.76
N ALA A 197 -25.55 -38.22 9.24
CA ALA A 197 -25.86 -39.65 9.18
C ALA A 197 -24.71 -40.68 9.20
#